data_AF-A0A355V6V4-F1
#
_entry.id   AF-A0A355V6V4-F1
#
_cell.length_a   1.000
_cell.length_b   1.000
_cell.length_c   1.000
_cell.angle_alpha   90.00
_cell.angle_beta   90.00
_cell.angle_gamma   90.00
#
_symmetry.space_group_name_H-M   'P 1'
#
loop_
_entity.id
_entity.type
_entity.pdbx_description
1 polymer ?
#
loop_
_entity_poly.entity_id
_entity_poly.type
_entity_poly.pdbx_seq_one_letter_code
_entity_poly.pdbx_strand_id
1 'polypeptide(L)'
;MSYFEGLKNELPTLRVAANSSGPVGFFAQEALRFYSVAGAIKGSFSLDESANFDERCMTHILFRSLLENYFRILYIFDEPSDIQARYDSVVENFKREYGKLLNEPMLPRKNELEPAGAGWSQLQRGLDMNSMLAQLRNDYGDRLSYLYFTYRIASFDTHGNNLKGVADDAFGKSCNFPVLKLEYAIGLVSNQYLVVLGDMRGRGEI
;
A
#
# COMPACT_ATOMS: atom_id res chain seq x y z
N MET A 1 -15.17 -13.03 -15.22
CA MET A 1 -14.44 -13.42 -13.98
C MET A 1 -13.94 -12.14 -13.34
N SER A 2 -14.09 -11.95 -12.02
CA SER A 2 -13.58 -10.71 -11.38
C SER A 2 -12.05 -10.74 -11.31
N TYR A 3 -11.40 -9.58 -11.36
CA TYR A 3 -9.94 -9.50 -11.21
C TYR A 3 -9.44 -10.03 -9.87
N PHE A 4 -10.25 -9.93 -8.81
CA PHE A 4 -9.93 -10.49 -7.50
C PHE A 4 -9.86 -12.03 -7.53
N GLU A 5 -10.82 -12.70 -8.20
CA GLU A 5 -10.73 -14.15 -8.44
C GLU A 5 -9.60 -14.51 -9.42
N GLY A 6 -9.26 -13.62 -10.35
CA GLY A 6 -8.04 -13.75 -11.17
C GLY A 6 -6.78 -13.81 -10.31
N LEU A 7 -6.62 -12.86 -9.40
CA LEU A 7 -5.48 -12.80 -8.49
C LEU A 7 -5.41 -14.03 -7.56
N LYS A 8 -6.57 -14.53 -7.12
CA LYS A 8 -6.68 -15.77 -6.33
C LYS A 8 -6.08 -16.98 -7.05
N ASN A 9 -6.30 -17.09 -8.35
CA ASN A 9 -5.78 -18.20 -9.14
C ASN A 9 -4.24 -18.16 -9.26
N GLU A 10 -3.64 -16.98 -9.11
CA GLU A 10 -2.19 -16.78 -9.15
C GLU A 10 -1.51 -16.95 -7.78
N LEU A 11 -2.26 -17.17 -6.69
CA LEU A 11 -1.68 -17.36 -5.36
C LEU A 11 -0.61 -18.46 -5.28
N PRO A 12 -0.73 -19.63 -5.95
CA PRO A 12 0.35 -20.62 -5.97
C PRO A 12 1.66 -20.06 -6.55
N THR A 13 1.59 -19.36 -7.68
CA THR A 13 2.74 -18.70 -8.32
C THR A 13 3.35 -17.65 -7.40
N LEU A 14 2.50 -16.79 -6.82
CA LEU A 14 2.93 -15.72 -5.91
C LEU A 14 3.60 -16.29 -4.65
N ARG A 15 3.13 -17.42 -4.11
CA ARG A 15 3.78 -18.08 -2.96
C ARG A 15 5.18 -18.57 -3.27
N VAL A 16 5.42 -19.06 -4.50
CA VAL A 16 6.77 -19.47 -4.93
C VAL A 16 7.66 -18.23 -5.05
N ALA A 17 7.20 -17.21 -5.80
CA ALA A 17 7.92 -15.97 -6.03
C ALA A 17 8.22 -15.18 -4.74
N ALA A 18 7.36 -15.28 -3.73
CA ALA A 18 7.54 -14.61 -2.43
C ALA A 18 8.75 -15.10 -1.63
N ASN A 19 9.35 -16.24 -2.00
CA ASN A 19 10.59 -16.73 -1.39
C ASN A 19 11.84 -16.10 -2.02
N SER A 20 11.72 -15.42 -3.16
CA SER A 20 12.81 -14.69 -3.77
C SER A 20 13.13 -13.43 -2.97
N SER A 21 14.37 -12.95 -3.05
CA SER A 21 14.72 -11.62 -2.58
C SER A 21 14.48 -10.57 -3.69
N GLY A 22 14.62 -9.30 -3.35
CA GLY A 22 14.56 -8.22 -4.33
C GLY A 22 13.13 -7.82 -4.74
N PRO A 23 12.98 -7.10 -5.86
CA PRO A 23 11.69 -6.54 -6.31
C PRO A 23 10.63 -7.61 -6.58
N VAL A 24 11.03 -8.78 -7.11
CA VAL A 24 10.14 -9.91 -7.36
C VAL A 24 9.51 -10.44 -6.07
N GLY A 25 10.35 -10.69 -5.06
CA GLY A 25 9.91 -11.15 -3.75
C GLY A 25 8.99 -10.13 -3.06
N PHE A 26 9.38 -8.85 -3.11
CA PHE A 26 8.59 -7.76 -2.56
C PHE A 26 7.19 -7.67 -3.20
N PHE A 27 7.12 -7.70 -4.54
CA PHE A 27 5.84 -7.73 -5.25
C PHE A 27 4.97 -8.90 -4.82
N ALA A 28 5.55 -10.11 -4.83
CA ALA A 28 4.79 -11.31 -4.53
C ALA A 28 4.26 -11.33 -3.09
N GLN A 29 5.07 -10.89 -2.12
CA GLN A 29 4.64 -10.75 -0.73
C GLN A 29 3.53 -9.71 -0.56
N GLU A 30 3.63 -8.55 -1.24
CA GLU A 30 2.58 -7.54 -1.20
C GLU A 30 1.29 -7.97 -1.90
N ALA A 31 1.37 -8.71 -3.00
CA ALA A 31 0.20 -9.28 -3.67
C ALA A 31 -0.54 -10.29 -2.77
N LEU A 32 0.20 -11.16 -2.06
CA LEU A 32 -0.36 -12.08 -1.07
C LEU A 32 -1.00 -11.35 0.11
N ARG A 33 -0.31 -10.34 0.64
CA ARG A 33 -0.79 -9.50 1.73
C ARG A 33 -2.08 -8.77 1.34
N PHE A 34 -2.10 -8.16 0.15
CA PHE A 34 -3.29 -7.51 -0.40
C PHE A 34 -4.44 -8.50 -0.52
N TYR A 35 -4.25 -9.66 -1.14
CA TYR A 35 -5.32 -10.64 -1.30
C TYR A 35 -5.92 -11.04 0.05
N SER A 36 -5.07 -11.30 1.05
CA SER A 36 -5.49 -11.68 2.39
C SER A 36 -6.31 -10.57 3.07
N VAL A 37 -5.77 -9.35 3.14
CA VAL A 37 -6.42 -8.24 3.84
C VAL A 37 -7.65 -7.74 3.09
N ALA A 38 -7.58 -7.58 1.77
CA ALA A 38 -8.72 -7.17 0.95
C ALA A 38 -9.84 -8.22 0.99
N GLY A 39 -9.49 -9.51 0.98
CA GLY A 39 -10.46 -10.60 1.14
C GLY A 39 -11.16 -10.55 2.51
N ALA A 40 -10.41 -10.30 3.58
CA ALA A 40 -10.97 -10.14 4.92
C ALA A 40 -11.91 -8.91 5.01
N ILE A 41 -11.50 -7.77 4.46
CA ILE A 41 -12.32 -6.55 4.40
C ILE A 41 -13.61 -6.82 3.63
N LYS A 42 -13.52 -7.42 2.44
CA LYS A 42 -14.65 -7.72 1.56
C LYS A 42 -15.63 -8.73 2.15
N GLY A 43 -15.15 -9.66 2.97
CA GLY A 43 -16.00 -10.63 3.65
C GLY A 43 -16.68 -10.10 4.92
N SER A 44 -16.27 -8.93 5.43
CA SER A 44 -16.66 -8.45 6.77
C SER A 44 -17.42 -7.14 6.77
N PHE A 45 -17.32 -6.32 5.72
CA PHE A 45 -17.87 -4.97 5.69
C PHE A 45 -18.58 -4.65 4.38
N SER A 46 -19.54 -3.72 4.43
CA SER A 46 -20.05 -3.06 3.22
C SER A 46 -18.94 -2.18 2.63
N LEU A 47 -18.69 -2.29 1.32
CA LEU A 47 -17.60 -1.61 0.62
C LEU A 47 -18.05 -0.61 -0.46
N ASP A 48 -19.34 -0.31 -0.47
CA ASP A 48 -19.99 0.63 -1.39
C ASP A 48 -20.60 1.80 -0.61
N GLU A 49 -21.53 2.51 -1.25
CA GLU A 49 -22.19 3.69 -0.68
C GLU A 49 -23.08 3.36 0.54
N SER A 50 -23.40 2.08 0.77
CA SER A 50 -24.14 1.64 1.96
C SER A 50 -23.27 1.52 3.21
N ALA A 51 -21.94 1.63 3.09
CA ALA A 51 -21.02 1.53 4.22
C ALA A 51 -21.31 2.62 5.26
N ASN A 52 -21.61 2.20 6.48
CA ASN A 52 -21.86 3.09 7.60
C ASN A 52 -20.55 3.69 8.13
N PHE A 53 -20.66 4.62 9.08
CA PHE A 53 -19.50 5.34 9.60
C PHE A 53 -18.47 4.41 10.27
N ASP A 54 -18.92 3.48 11.11
CA ASP A 54 -18.06 2.58 11.87
C ASP A 54 -17.31 1.60 10.95
N GLU A 55 -18.02 1.08 9.93
CA GLU A 55 -17.41 0.28 8.87
C GLU A 55 -16.33 1.07 8.13
N ARG A 56 -16.58 2.34 7.81
CA ARG A 56 -15.60 3.21 7.12
C ARG A 56 -14.38 3.52 7.98
N CYS A 57 -14.55 3.76 9.28
CA CYS A 57 -13.41 3.96 10.20
C CYS A 57 -12.46 2.77 10.17
N MET A 58 -12.98 1.55 10.16
CA MET A 58 -12.14 0.35 10.09
C MET A 58 -11.57 0.11 8.69
N THR A 59 -12.44 0.12 7.67
CA THR A 59 -12.05 -0.21 6.30
C THR A 59 -11.07 0.79 5.71
N HIS A 60 -11.21 2.09 5.98
CA HIS A 60 -10.28 3.12 5.50
C HIS A 60 -8.86 2.93 6.07
N ILE A 61 -8.74 2.67 7.37
CA ILE A 61 -7.44 2.46 8.02
C ILE A 61 -6.74 1.24 7.43
N LEU A 62 -7.46 0.12 7.31
CA LEU A 62 -6.92 -1.11 6.73
C LEU A 62 -6.55 -0.92 5.26
N PHE A 63 -7.41 -0.24 4.49
CA PHE A 63 -7.19 -0.03 3.06
C PHE A 63 -6.07 0.98 2.78
N ARG A 64 -5.83 1.97 3.64
CA ARG A 64 -4.64 2.85 3.56
C ARG A 64 -3.37 2.01 3.50
N SER A 65 -3.27 1.01 4.39
CA SER A 65 -2.10 0.13 4.49
C SER A 65 -1.88 -0.68 3.21
N LEU A 66 -2.93 -0.91 2.42
CA LEU A 66 -2.86 -1.54 1.11
C LEU A 66 -2.50 -0.54 0.00
N LEU A 67 -3.10 0.66 0.02
CA LEU A 67 -2.84 1.72 -0.96
C LEU A 67 -1.37 2.15 -0.98
N GLU A 68 -0.73 2.25 0.19
CA GLU A 68 0.66 2.70 0.27
C GLU A 68 1.62 1.75 -0.50
N ASN A 69 1.48 0.45 -0.30
CA ASN A 69 2.30 -0.53 -1.00
C ASN A 69 1.85 -0.74 -2.44
N TYR A 70 0.55 -0.62 -2.74
CA TYR A 70 0.08 -0.57 -4.12
C TYR A 70 0.75 0.55 -4.92
N PHE A 71 0.83 1.77 -4.39
CA PHE A 71 1.51 2.88 -5.06
C PHE A 71 3.02 2.67 -5.18
N ARG A 72 3.66 2.03 -4.19
CA ARG A 72 5.07 1.61 -4.32
C ARG A 72 5.26 0.60 -5.44
N ILE A 73 4.36 -0.39 -5.58
CA ILE A 73 4.43 -1.39 -6.65
C ILE A 73 4.25 -0.73 -8.02
N LEU A 74 3.27 0.17 -8.16
CA LEU A 74 3.15 0.97 -9.38
C LEU A 74 4.46 1.71 -9.67
N TYR A 75 5.03 2.37 -8.68
CA TYR A 75 6.27 3.11 -8.86
C TYR A 75 7.43 2.21 -9.27
N ILE A 76 7.65 1.10 -8.58
CA ILE A 76 8.76 0.18 -8.85
C ILE A 76 8.66 -0.40 -10.26
N PHE A 77 7.48 -0.85 -10.68
CA PHE A 77 7.30 -1.63 -11.91
C PHE A 77 6.85 -0.83 -13.13
N ASP A 78 6.75 0.49 -13.01
CA ASP A 78 6.34 1.38 -14.10
C ASP A 78 7.36 1.48 -15.24
N GLU A 79 8.66 1.44 -14.95
CA GLU A 79 9.73 1.44 -15.97
C GLU A 79 10.69 0.25 -15.74
N PRO A 80 10.74 -0.73 -16.66
CA PRO A 80 11.58 -1.92 -16.52
C PRO A 80 13.06 -1.64 -16.24
N SER A 81 13.63 -0.58 -16.82
CA SER A 81 15.04 -0.23 -16.58
C SER A 81 15.34 0.25 -15.16
N ASP A 82 14.31 0.72 -14.45
CA ASP A 82 14.45 1.38 -13.15
C ASP A 82 14.04 0.49 -11.98
N ILE A 83 13.49 -0.71 -12.23
CA ILE A 83 12.89 -1.59 -11.20
C ILE A 83 13.82 -1.74 -9.99
N GLN A 84 15.07 -2.11 -10.22
CA GLN A 84 16.02 -2.34 -9.14
C GLN A 84 16.34 -1.05 -8.38
N ALA A 85 16.61 0.05 -9.09
CA ALA A 85 16.92 1.33 -8.47
C ALA A 85 15.75 1.88 -7.63
N ARG A 86 14.51 1.75 -8.12
CA ARG A 86 13.31 2.15 -7.40
C ARG A 86 13.06 1.25 -6.18
N TYR A 87 13.31 -0.04 -6.29
CA TYR A 87 13.25 -0.97 -5.16
C TYR A 87 14.32 -0.68 -4.11
N ASP A 88 15.56 -0.40 -4.52
CA ASP A 88 16.64 -0.03 -3.61
C ASP A 88 16.29 1.22 -2.79
N SER A 89 15.61 2.20 -3.40
CA SER A 89 15.10 3.37 -2.67
C SER A 89 14.08 3.00 -1.57
N VAL A 90 13.24 1.98 -1.81
CA VAL A 90 12.32 1.46 -0.77
C VAL A 90 13.10 0.81 0.37
N VAL A 91 14.12 0.02 0.04
CA VAL A 91 15.00 -0.61 1.04
C VAL A 91 15.76 0.44 1.86
N GLU A 92 16.28 1.49 1.21
CA GLU A 92 16.95 2.61 1.89
C GLU A 92 15.99 3.35 2.84
N ASN A 93 14.75 3.59 2.41
CA ASN A 93 13.77 4.22 3.27
C ASN A 93 13.43 3.33 4.48
N PHE A 94 13.30 2.02 4.30
CA PHE A 94 13.15 1.07 5.42
C PHE A 94 14.33 1.15 6.39
N LYS A 95 15.58 1.11 5.88
CA LYS A 95 16.80 1.21 6.70
C LYS A 95 16.78 2.48 7.57
N ARG A 96 16.35 3.61 7.01
CA ARG A 96 16.24 4.88 7.76
C ARG A 96 15.21 4.80 8.89
N GLU A 97 14.00 4.31 8.61
CA GLU A 97 12.94 4.22 9.63
C GLU A 97 13.28 3.18 10.70
N TYR A 98 13.89 2.05 10.32
CA TYR A 98 14.39 1.06 11.28
C TYR A 98 15.52 1.63 12.16
N GLY A 99 16.42 2.41 11.58
CA GLY A 99 17.46 3.12 12.35
C GLY A 99 16.86 4.09 13.38
N LYS A 100 15.76 4.79 13.04
CA LYS A 100 15.03 5.63 14.01
C LYS A 100 14.40 4.79 15.12
N LEU A 101 13.71 3.70 14.77
CA LEU A 101 13.12 2.77 15.73
C LEU A 101 14.16 2.28 16.73
N LEU A 102 15.32 1.84 16.26
CA LEU A 102 16.40 1.39 17.14
C LEU A 102 16.97 2.51 18.01
N ASN A 103 16.85 3.76 17.60
CA ASN A 103 17.29 4.90 18.43
C ASN A 103 16.24 5.30 19.48
N GLU A 104 15.06 4.69 19.50
CA GLU A 104 14.07 4.93 20.55
C GLU A 104 14.59 4.48 21.92
N PRO A 105 14.73 5.39 22.91
CA PRO A 105 15.34 5.07 24.20
C PRO A 105 14.60 3.99 24.99
N MET A 106 13.28 3.91 24.79
CA MET A 106 12.39 3.00 25.51
C MET A 106 12.00 1.77 24.68
N LEU A 107 12.71 1.47 23.58
CA LEU A 107 12.39 0.33 22.73
C LEU A 107 12.50 -0.99 23.52
N PRO A 108 11.38 -1.71 23.73
CA PRO A 108 11.41 -2.98 24.46
C PRO A 108 12.23 -4.01 23.69
N ARG A 109 13.00 -4.85 24.41
CA ARG A 109 13.77 -5.97 23.84
C ARG A 109 14.71 -5.55 22.69
N LYS A 110 15.23 -4.32 22.73
CA LYS A 110 16.14 -3.77 21.70
C LYS A 110 17.36 -4.65 21.42
N ASN A 111 17.84 -5.39 22.42
CA ASN A 111 18.96 -6.33 22.32
C ASN A 111 18.66 -7.60 21.51
N GLU A 112 17.40 -7.84 21.12
CA GLU A 112 16.99 -8.97 20.28
C GLU A 112 16.79 -8.58 18.81
N LEU A 113 16.96 -7.30 18.48
CA LEU A 113 16.82 -6.77 17.14
C LEU A 113 18.18 -6.66 16.46
N GLU A 114 18.20 -6.88 15.14
CA GLU A 114 19.41 -6.72 14.32
C GLU A 114 19.93 -5.28 14.41
N PRO A 115 21.24 -5.03 14.57
CA PRO A 115 21.77 -3.69 14.67
C PRO A 115 21.61 -2.92 13.35
N ALA A 116 21.32 -1.62 13.43
CA ALA A 116 21.37 -0.75 12.25
C ALA A 116 22.82 -0.61 11.75
N GLY A 117 22.99 -0.59 10.43
CA GLY A 117 24.28 -0.31 9.81
C GLY A 117 24.76 1.13 10.08
N ALA A 118 26.07 1.30 10.24
CA ALA A 118 26.68 2.59 10.63
C ALA A 118 26.36 3.76 9.68
N GLY A 119 26.05 3.50 8.41
CA GLY A 119 25.71 4.52 7.41
C GLY A 119 24.21 4.79 7.22
N TRP A 120 23.32 4.08 7.93
CA TRP A 120 21.88 4.15 7.65
C TRP A 120 21.26 5.53 7.94
N SER A 121 21.84 6.28 8.87
CA SER A 121 21.43 7.65 9.19
C SER A 121 21.72 8.66 8.07
N GLN A 122 22.65 8.35 7.17
CA GLN A 122 23.09 9.21 6.07
C GLN A 122 22.38 8.91 4.75
N LEU A 123 21.59 7.84 4.70
CA LEU A 123 20.83 7.47 3.50
C LEU A 123 19.85 8.59 3.13
N GLN A 124 19.68 8.81 1.83
CA GLN A 124 18.75 9.80 1.31
C GLN A 124 17.31 9.40 1.63
N ARG A 125 16.47 10.41 1.84
CA ARG A 125 15.04 10.17 2.02
C ARG A 125 14.44 9.79 0.65
N GLY A 126 13.73 8.67 0.61
CA GLY A 126 12.94 8.29 -0.56
C GLY A 126 11.79 9.27 -0.81
N LEU A 127 11.20 9.19 -2.00
CA LEU A 127 10.03 9.99 -2.35
C LEU A 127 8.85 9.70 -1.41
N ASP A 128 8.08 10.73 -1.04
CA ASP A 128 6.77 10.52 -0.41
C ASP A 128 5.74 9.99 -1.42
N MET A 129 4.58 9.53 -0.93
CA MET A 129 3.54 8.95 -1.80
C MET A 129 3.07 9.88 -2.93
N ASN A 130 2.88 11.17 -2.64
CA ASN A 130 2.43 12.11 -3.66
C ASN A 130 3.54 12.35 -4.69
N SER A 131 4.78 12.48 -4.22
CA SER A 131 5.96 12.61 -5.07
C SER A 131 6.18 11.37 -5.95
N MET A 132 5.95 10.15 -5.45
CA MET A 132 5.99 8.93 -6.26
C MET A 132 4.91 8.92 -7.33
N LEU A 133 3.65 9.19 -6.95
CA LEU A 133 2.54 9.23 -7.90
C LEU A 133 2.72 10.31 -8.98
N ALA A 134 3.43 11.40 -8.66
CA ALA A 134 3.73 12.46 -9.62
C ALA A 134 4.77 12.06 -10.69
N GLN A 135 5.53 10.98 -10.47
CA GLN A 135 6.43 10.41 -11.47
C GLN A 135 5.71 9.50 -12.48
N LEU A 136 4.56 8.94 -12.08
CA LEU A 136 3.83 7.94 -12.86
C LEU A 136 2.81 8.59 -13.78
N ARG A 137 2.57 7.97 -14.94
CA ARG A 137 1.55 8.38 -15.88
C ARG A 137 0.60 7.24 -16.20
N ASN A 138 -0.66 7.55 -16.47
CA ASN A 138 -1.58 6.60 -17.09
C ASN A 138 -1.34 6.53 -18.61
N ASP A 139 -2.08 5.64 -19.28
CA ASP A 139 -2.01 5.45 -20.74
C ASP A 139 -2.37 6.71 -21.55
N TYR A 140 -3.03 7.69 -20.93
CA TYR A 140 -3.40 8.98 -21.52
C TYR A 140 -2.34 10.06 -21.28
N GLY A 141 -1.27 9.74 -20.55
CA GLY A 141 -0.18 10.67 -20.21
C GLY A 141 -0.44 11.53 -18.97
N ASP A 142 -1.57 11.36 -18.28
CA ASP A 142 -1.87 12.11 -17.05
C ASP A 142 -1.10 11.55 -15.86
N ARG A 143 -0.63 12.45 -14.99
CA ARG A 143 0.09 12.05 -13.77
C ARG A 143 -0.83 11.37 -12.76
N LEU A 144 -0.40 10.28 -12.14
CA LEU A 144 -1.20 9.57 -11.15
C LEU A 144 -1.35 10.29 -9.80
N SER A 145 -0.77 11.50 -9.64
CA SER A 145 -0.94 12.31 -8.42
C SER A 145 -2.40 12.67 -8.12
N TYR A 146 -3.30 12.59 -9.12
CA TYR A 146 -4.74 12.71 -8.85
C TYR A 146 -5.28 11.59 -7.96
N LEU A 147 -4.60 10.44 -7.83
CA LEU A 147 -5.00 9.37 -6.92
C LEU A 147 -4.66 9.67 -5.46
N TYR A 148 -3.80 10.67 -5.18
CA TYR A 148 -3.30 10.93 -3.84
C TYR A 148 -4.41 11.23 -2.82
N PHE A 149 -5.53 11.83 -3.25
CA PHE A 149 -6.65 12.09 -2.34
C PHE A 149 -7.25 10.80 -1.76
N THR A 150 -7.22 9.67 -2.49
CA THR A 150 -7.74 8.39 -1.97
C THR A 150 -6.94 7.93 -0.76
N TYR A 151 -5.61 8.03 -0.83
CA TYR A 151 -4.72 7.81 0.30
C TYR A 151 -4.98 8.81 1.42
N ARG A 152 -5.23 10.09 1.12
CA ARG A 152 -5.54 11.10 2.15
C ARG A 152 -6.84 10.83 2.88
N ILE A 153 -7.91 10.45 2.18
CA ILE A 153 -9.19 10.08 2.78
C ILE A 153 -9.03 8.83 3.63
N ALA A 154 -8.39 7.79 3.08
CA ALA A 154 -8.09 6.56 3.81
C ALA A 154 -7.19 6.82 5.04
N SER A 155 -6.35 7.87 4.97
CA SER A 155 -5.42 8.22 6.02
C SER A 155 -5.96 9.17 7.08
N PHE A 156 -7.13 9.78 6.87
CA PHE A 156 -7.58 10.87 7.71
C PHE A 156 -7.83 10.44 9.17
N ASP A 157 -8.17 9.16 9.38
CA ASP A 157 -8.44 8.58 10.71
C ASP A 157 -7.36 7.62 11.23
N THR A 158 -6.12 7.69 10.77
CA THR A 158 -5.15 6.65 11.17
C THR A 158 -4.66 6.73 12.60
N HIS A 159 -5.10 7.73 13.34
CA HIS A 159 -4.82 7.86 14.76
C HIS A 159 -5.92 7.27 15.65
N GLY A 160 -6.96 6.66 15.05
CA GLY A 160 -8.02 5.97 15.80
C GLY A 160 -8.87 6.93 16.63
N ASN A 161 -9.13 8.13 16.11
CA ASN A 161 -9.99 9.08 16.79
C ASN A 161 -11.46 8.66 16.57
N ASN A 162 -12.35 8.97 17.50
CA ASN A 162 -13.79 8.91 17.22
C ASN A 162 -14.15 10.07 16.28
N LEU A 163 -13.89 9.88 14.98
CA LEU A 163 -14.06 10.93 13.99
C LEU A 163 -15.51 11.40 13.89
N LYS A 164 -16.49 10.57 14.22
CA LYS A 164 -17.89 10.99 14.17
C LYS A 164 -18.15 12.08 15.20
N GLY A 165 -17.79 11.84 16.45
CA GLY A 165 -17.95 12.84 17.52
C GLY A 165 -17.17 14.11 17.21
N VAL A 166 -15.88 13.97 16.87
CA VAL A 166 -15.01 15.13 16.58
C VAL A 166 -15.51 15.92 15.37
N ALA A 167 -15.97 15.28 14.30
CA ALA A 167 -16.51 15.96 13.14
C ALA A 167 -17.84 16.65 13.47
N ASP A 168 -18.75 15.95 14.17
CA ASP A 168 -20.05 16.51 14.52
C ASP A 168 -19.89 17.76 15.41
N ASP A 169 -18.98 17.71 16.39
CA ASP A 169 -18.64 18.83 17.26
C ASP A 169 -17.99 19.99 16.49
N ALA A 170 -17.05 19.69 15.59
CA ALA A 170 -16.34 20.70 14.80
C ALA A 170 -17.27 21.50 13.87
N PHE A 171 -18.36 20.89 13.40
CA PHE A 171 -19.28 21.49 12.42
C PHE A 171 -20.67 21.79 12.99
N GLY A 172 -20.95 21.45 14.25
CA GLY A 172 -22.25 21.65 14.90
C GLY A 172 -23.41 20.90 14.25
N LYS A 173 -23.13 19.80 13.54
CA LYS A 173 -24.13 18.99 12.83
C LYS A 173 -23.61 17.58 12.57
N SER A 174 -24.51 16.62 12.35
CA SER A 174 -24.12 15.29 11.87
C SER A 174 -23.40 15.38 10.54
N CYS A 175 -22.14 14.99 10.51
CA CYS A 175 -21.28 15.04 9.34
C CYS A 175 -21.14 13.67 8.69
N ASN A 176 -21.09 13.67 7.35
CA ASN A 176 -20.73 12.48 6.60
C ASN A 176 -19.26 12.61 6.17
N PHE A 177 -18.42 11.68 6.60
CA PHE A 177 -17.05 11.58 6.10
C PHE A 177 -17.07 10.94 4.69
N PRO A 178 -16.16 11.32 3.77
CA PRO A 178 -16.17 10.81 2.40
C PRO A 178 -16.21 9.28 2.33
N VAL A 179 -17.00 8.73 1.41
CA VAL A 179 -17.07 7.29 1.15
C VAL A 179 -16.10 6.93 0.04
N LEU A 180 -15.28 5.91 0.27
CA LEU A 180 -14.47 5.29 -0.78
C LEU A 180 -15.21 4.05 -1.30
N LYS A 181 -15.32 3.92 -2.64
CA LYS A 181 -15.87 2.72 -3.29
C LYS A 181 -14.83 1.61 -3.28
N LEU A 182 -14.59 1.03 -2.12
CA LEU A 182 -13.49 0.09 -1.88
C LEU A 182 -13.64 -1.20 -2.68
N GLU A 183 -14.86 -1.66 -2.93
CA GLU A 183 -15.11 -2.82 -3.80
C GLU A 183 -14.51 -2.60 -5.20
N TYR A 184 -14.76 -1.42 -5.78
CA TYR A 184 -14.21 -1.05 -7.07
C TYR A 184 -12.68 -0.89 -7.02
N ALA A 185 -12.16 -0.25 -5.97
CA ALA A 185 -10.73 -0.08 -5.77
C ALA A 185 -9.99 -1.43 -5.65
N ILE A 186 -10.56 -2.40 -4.92
CA ILE A 186 -10.03 -3.78 -4.83
C ILE A 186 -9.95 -4.41 -6.22
N GLY A 187 -11.00 -4.26 -7.03
CA GLY A 187 -11.01 -4.75 -8.41
C GLY A 187 -9.87 -4.15 -9.25
N LEU A 188 -9.66 -2.83 -9.17
CA LEU A 188 -8.60 -2.14 -9.91
C LEU A 188 -7.20 -2.56 -9.45
N VAL A 189 -6.96 -2.61 -8.14
CA VAL A 189 -5.65 -3.05 -7.59
C VAL A 189 -5.37 -4.50 -7.98
N SER A 190 -6.38 -5.37 -7.93
CA SER A 190 -6.24 -6.77 -8.37
C SER A 190 -5.87 -6.88 -9.83
N ASN A 191 -6.52 -6.09 -10.70
CA ASN A 191 -6.18 -6.04 -12.12
C ASN A 191 -4.73 -5.62 -12.32
N GLN A 192 -4.30 -4.56 -11.63
CA GLN A 192 -2.95 -4.05 -11.80
C GLN A 192 -1.88 -5.04 -11.33
N TYR A 193 -2.14 -5.79 -10.24
CA TYR A 193 -1.24 -6.87 -9.84
C TYR A 193 -1.16 -7.99 -10.88
N LEU A 194 -2.26 -8.32 -11.55
CA LEU A 194 -2.24 -9.26 -12.67
C LEU A 194 -1.44 -8.74 -13.86
N VAL A 195 -1.53 -7.43 -14.17
CA VAL A 195 -0.73 -6.78 -15.21
C VAL A 195 0.76 -6.89 -14.88
N VAL A 196 1.17 -6.45 -13.68
CA VAL A 196 2.58 -6.52 -13.24
C VAL A 196 3.10 -7.95 -13.27
N LEU A 197 2.31 -8.92 -12.79
CA LEU A 197 2.67 -10.34 -12.85
C LEU A 197 2.83 -10.84 -14.30
N GLY A 198 1.96 -10.41 -15.20
CA GLY A 198 2.05 -10.71 -16.63
C GLY A 198 3.34 -10.18 -17.25
N ASP A 199 3.71 -8.94 -16.92
CA ASP A 199 4.94 -8.32 -17.43
C ASP A 199 6.19 -9.03 -16.89
N MET A 200 6.21 -9.39 -15.60
CA MET A 200 7.29 -10.17 -14.99
C MET A 200 7.47 -11.53 -15.67
N ARG A 201 6.36 -12.23 -15.95
CA ARG A 201 6.37 -13.50 -16.70
C ARG A 201 6.90 -13.30 -18.11
N GLY A 202 6.52 -12.22 -18.79
CA GLY A 202 7.03 -11.85 -20.12
C GLY A 202 8.54 -11.61 -20.14
N ARG A 203 9.11 -11.14 -19.02
CA ARG A 203 10.57 -10.96 -18.83
C ARG A 203 11.30 -12.21 -18.31
N GLY A 204 10.59 -13.28 -17.95
CA GLY A 204 11.19 -14.50 -17.39
C GLY A 204 11.65 -14.35 -15.95
N GLU A 205 11.08 -13.40 -15.18
CA GLU A 205 11.40 -13.17 -13.77
C GLU A 205 10.62 -14.09 -12.82
N ILE A 206 9.49 -14.64 -13.30
CA ILE A 206 8.60 -15.61 -12.64
C ILE A 206 8.18 -16.68 -13.66
#